data_AF-A0A6H1C4X7-F1
#
_entry.id   AF-A0A6H1C4X7-F1
#
_cell.length_a   1.000
_cell.length_b   1.000
_cell.length_c   1.000
_cell.angle_alpha   90.00
_cell.angle_beta   90.00
_cell.angle_gamma   90.00
#
_symmetry.space_group_name_H-M   'P 1'
#
loop_
_entity.id
_entity.type
_entity.pdbx_description
1 polymer ?
#
loop_
_entity_poly.entity_id
_entity_poly.type
_entity_poly.pdbx_seq_one_letter_code
_entity_poly.pdbx_strand_id
1 'polypeptide(L)'
;MGGGQCSRGRRSSAPAIDVACDREASERERRRHLRTRGWIVALVAAAVSACTAVTPAAPTEPPATTTTTRTPRIVDESDRPPVTFDPCLDIPDRVLVEAGYDPRSEEISDFAATHYTFLTCRYEGTLHIPGVLRRYGLNVMSGNITFAEVQVKVAEYSTPIEINGRRALLERDPGRSWSCAVNVETSFGVLIVSRVYHPDQSAEVPQDELCAGIEDTTSRIAAQLAN
;
A
#
# COMPACT_ATOMS: atom_id res chain seq x y z
N MET A 1 8.34 15.46 -45.86
CA MET A 1 7.29 14.58 -46.44
C MET A 1 7.80 13.16 -46.39
N GLY A 2 7.11 12.28 -45.66
CA GLY A 2 7.51 10.88 -45.46
C GLY A 2 6.65 10.23 -44.39
N GLY A 3 5.34 10.16 -44.65
CA GLY A 3 4.40 9.46 -43.76
C GLY A 3 4.43 7.96 -44.06
N GLY A 4 4.97 7.17 -43.14
CA GLY A 4 4.86 5.71 -43.18
C GLY A 4 3.47 5.28 -42.74
N GLN A 5 2.70 4.65 -43.64
CA GLN A 5 1.42 4.01 -43.31
C GLN A 5 1.70 2.62 -42.72
N CYS A 6 1.27 2.36 -41.48
CA CYS A 6 1.30 1.02 -40.84
C CYS A 6 0.23 0.15 -41.57
N SER A 7 0.66 -0.72 -42.50
CA SER A 7 -0.20 -1.66 -43.23
C SER A 7 -0.43 -2.95 -42.42
N ARG A 8 -1.70 -3.30 -42.20
CA ARG A 8 -2.08 -4.55 -41.53
C ARG A 8 -1.77 -5.74 -42.43
N GLY A 9 -0.79 -6.53 -42.03
CA GLY A 9 -0.67 -7.94 -42.44
C GLY A 9 0.64 -8.31 -43.13
N ARG A 10 1.62 -8.75 -42.34
CA ARG A 10 2.45 -9.96 -42.56
C ARG A 10 3.50 -10.04 -41.46
N ARG A 11 3.64 -11.22 -40.84
CA ARG A 11 4.73 -11.51 -39.88
C ARG A 11 6.07 -11.28 -40.59
N SER A 12 6.83 -10.30 -40.12
CA SER A 12 8.23 -10.14 -40.49
C SER A 12 9.02 -9.76 -39.24
N SER A 13 10.19 -10.36 -39.13
CA SER A 13 10.98 -10.54 -37.92
C SER A 13 11.76 -9.27 -37.56
N ALA A 14 11.23 -8.41 -36.69
CA ALA A 14 12.02 -7.41 -35.95
C ALA A 14 11.24 -6.87 -34.73
N PRO A 15 11.68 -7.13 -33.48
CA PRO A 15 10.92 -6.77 -32.27
C PRO A 15 10.89 -5.27 -31.95
N ALA A 16 11.70 -4.44 -32.61
CA ALA A 16 11.82 -3.01 -32.29
C ALA A 16 10.74 -2.13 -32.94
N ILE A 17 10.14 -2.57 -34.04
CA ILE A 17 9.16 -1.76 -34.80
C ILE A 17 7.73 -1.98 -34.27
N ASP A 18 7.40 -3.20 -33.81
CA ASP A 18 6.10 -3.52 -33.20
C ASP A 18 5.85 -2.70 -31.92
N VAL A 19 6.87 -2.52 -31.09
CA VAL A 19 6.76 -1.75 -29.84
C VAL A 19 6.48 -0.25 -30.10
N ALA A 20 6.97 0.29 -31.22
CA ALA A 20 6.73 1.68 -31.60
C ALA A 20 5.30 1.91 -32.14
N CYS A 21 4.76 1.01 -32.97
CA CYS A 21 3.38 1.14 -33.49
C CYS A 21 2.33 0.91 -32.36
N ASP A 22 2.61 0.07 -31.34
CA ASP A 22 1.73 -0.09 -30.17
C ASP A 22 1.70 1.15 -29.25
N ARG A 23 2.85 1.81 -29.06
CA ARG A 23 2.94 3.01 -28.21
C ARG A 23 2.15 4.19 -28.80
N GLU A 24 2.18 4.36 -30.12
CA GLU A 24 1.42 5.42 -30.80
C GLU A 24 -0.09 5.17 -30.82
N ALA A 25 -0.53 3.90 -30.89
CA ALA A 25 -1.95 3.55 -30.81
C ALA A 25 -2.52 3.87 -29.42
N SER A 26 -1.78 3.53 -28.36
CA SER A 26 -2.15 3.81 -26.96
C SER A 26 -2.28 5.31 -26.66
N GLU A 27 -1.38 6.15 -27.21
CA GLU A 27 -1.46 7.61 -27.00
C GLU A 27 -2.64 8.26 -27.72
N ARG A 28 -3.05 7.76 -28.89
CA ARG A 28 -4.22 8.27 -29.62
C ARG A 28 -5.52 7.96 -28.89
N GLU A 29 -5.61 6.81 -28.21
CA GLU A 29 -6.74 6.43 -27.36
C GLU A 29 -6.85 7.34 -26.12
N ARG A 30 -5.71 7.62 -25.46
CA ARG A 30 -5.64 8.48 -24.26
C ARG A 30 -6.10 9.92 -24.52
N ARG A 31 -5.80 10.46 -25.71
CA ARG A 31 -6.25 11.80 -26.13
C ARG A 31 -7.75 11.88 -26.46
N ARG A 32 -8.41 10.76 -26.79
CA ARG A 32 -9.87 10.73 -27.02
C ARG A 32 -10.65 10.78 -25.71
N HIS A 33 -10.16 10.16 -24.64
CA HIS A 33 -10.84 10.18 -23.33
C HIS A 33 -10.77 11.53 -22.60
N LEU A 34 -9.79 12.38 -22.92
CA LEU A 34 -9.64 13.71 -22.31
C LEU A 34 -10.55 14.80 -22.93
N ARG A 35 -11.29 14.49 -24.00
CA ARG A 35 -12.15 15.46 -24.70
C ARG A 35 -13.64 15.39 -24.36
N THR A 36 -14.04 14.53 -23.42
CA THR A 36 -15.45 14.33 -23.07
C THR A 36 -15.71 14.60 -21.59
N ARG A 37 -15.50 15.85 -21.15
CA ARG A 37 -16.06 16.37 -19.91
C ARG A 37 -16.81 17.67 -20.22
N GLY A 38 -17.98 17.48 -20.82
CA GLY A 38 -19.00 18.51 -20.98
C GLY A 38 -19.58 18.87 -19.61
N TRP A 39 -19.65 20.17 -19.37
CA TRP A 39 -20.08 20.83 -18.15
C TRP A 39 -21.57 20.61 -17.87
N ILE A 40 -21.94 20.35 -16.62
CA ILE A 40 -23.31 20.52 -16.12
C ILE A 40 -23.26 21.63 -15.07
N VAL A 41 -23.85 22.78 -15.40
CA VAL A 41 -24.17 23.86 -14.48
C VAL A 41 -25.60 23.63 -14.00
N ALA A 42 -25.79 23.49 -12.69
CA ALA A 42 -27.11 23.49 -12.06
C ALA A 42 -27.20 24.65 -11.08
N LEU A 43 -28.03 25.64 -11.42
CA LEU A 43 -28.49 26.74 -10.58
C LEU A 43 -29.95 26.49 -10.23
N VAL A 44 -30.27 26.22 -8.96
CA VAL A 44 -31.58 26.58 -8.38
C VAL A 44 -31.38 26.91 -6.90
N ALA A 45 -31.66 28.16 -6.55
CA ALA A 45 -31.80 28.63 -5.19
C ALA A 45 -33.24 28.39 -4.70
N ALA A 46 -33.40 27.93 -3.46
CA ALA A 46 -34.63 28.10 -2.70
C ALA A 46 -34.26 28.19 -1.22
N ALA A 47 -34.38 29.40 -0.67
CA ALA A 47 -34.33 29.65 0.75
C ALA A 47 -35.69 29.28 1.36
N VAL A 48 -35.68 28.50 2.44
CA VAL A 48 -36.83 28.35 3.34
C VAL A 48 -36.33 28.38 4.77
N SER A 49 -36.82 29.37 5.52
CA SER A 49 -36.67 29.50 6.97
C SER A 49 -37.51 28.44 7.69
N ALA A 50 -37.05 27.95 8.84
CA ALA A 50 -37.74 28.07 10.15
C ALA A 50 -37.38 26.95 11.15
N CYS A 51 -37.39 27.37 12.42
CA CYS A 51 -37.58 26.62 13.66
C CYS A 51 -36.40 25.81 14.22
N THR A 52 -35.66 26.50 15.10
CA THR A 52 -34.91 25.91 16.21
C THR A 52 -35.86 25.23 17.20
N ALA A 53 -35.83 23.90 17.26
CA ALA A 53 -36.25 23.13 18.42
C ALA A 53 -35.00 22.51 19.03
N VAL A 54 -34.57 23.02 20.19
CA VAL A 54 -33.48 22.44 20.97
C VAL A 54 -34.07 21.23 21.71
N THR A 55 -33.91 20.06 21.12
CA THR A 55 -34.18 18.77 21.79
C THR A 55 -32.93 18.42 22.62
N PRO A 56 -33.07 17.98 23.89
CA PRO A 56 -31.93 17.54 24.66
C PRO A 56 -31.26 16.35 23.96
N ALA A 57 -29.96 16.48 23.67
CA ALA A 57 -29.17 15.39 23.11
C ALA A 57 -29.16 14.22 24.10
N ALA A 58 -29.74 13.09 23.69
CA ALA A 58 -29.50 11.81 24.35
C ALA A 58 -27.99 11.49 24.26
N PRO A 59 -27.40 10.83 25.27
CA PRO A 59 -25.99 10.46 25.24
C PRO A 59 -25.72 9.61 23.98
N THR A 60 -24.86 10.12 23.09
CA THR A 60 -24.32 9.33 21.99
C THR A 60 -23.42 8.27 22.60
N GLU A 61 -23.94 7.04 22.68
CA GLU A 61 -23.15 5.85 22.95
C GLU A 61 -22.03 5.77 21.89
N PRO A 62 -20.76 5.59 22.28
CA PRO A 62 -19.69 5.38 21.33
C PRO A 62 -20.06 4.23 20.39
N PRO A 63 -19.80 4.33 19.06
CA PRO A 63 -20.05 3.20 18.18
C PRO A 63 -19.30 1.99 18.71
N ALA A 64 -20.06 0.95 19.06
CA ALA A 64 -19.51 -0.33 19.47
C ALA A 64 -18.53 -0.77 18.40
N THR A 65 -17.26 -0.90 18.79
CA THR A 65 -16.22 -1.46 17.93
C THR A 65 -16.60 -2.92 17.73
N THR A 66 -17.28 -3.23 16.63
CA THR A 66 -17.56 -4.61 16.25
C THR A 66 -16.24 -5.24 15.89
N THR A 67 -15.59 -5.90 16.85
CA THR A 67 -14.49 -6.83 16.59
C THR A 67 -15.10 -8.05 15.92
N THR A 68 -15.45 -7.93 14.64
CA THR A 68 -15.74 -9.09 13.82
C THR A 68 -14.40 -9.73 13.52
N THR A 69 -14.06 -10.81 14.22
CA THR A 69 -12.98 -11.71 13.80
C THR A 69 -13.33 -12.19 12.40
N ARG A 70 -12.76 -11.55 11.38
CA ARG A 70 -13.01 -11.86 9.97
C ARG A 70 -12.30 -13.17 9.64
N THR A 71 -12.95 -14.03 8.87
CA THR A 71 -12.28 -15.19 8.27
C THR A 71 -11.12 -14.70 7.39
N PRO A 72 -9.88 -15.19 7.58
CA PRO A 72 -8.75 -14.80 6.74
C PRO A 72 -9.05 -15.12 5.27
N ARG A 73 -8.58 -14.28 4.33
CA ARG A 73 -8.80 -14.48 2.89
C ARG A 73 -8.20 -15.79 2.38
N ILE A 74 -7.06 -16.16 2.96
CA ILE A 74 -6.35 -17.41 2.72
C ILE A 74 -5.84 -17.95 4.05
N VAL A 75 -5.68 -19.27 4.12
CA VAL A 75 -5.12 -20.00 5.27
C VAL A 75 -4.21 -21.09 4.74
N ASP A 76 -3.17 -21.42 5.51
CA ASP A 76 -2.29 -22.55 5.24
C ASP A 76 -2.77 -23.82 5.95
N GLU A 77 -2.02 -24.91 5.79
CA GLU A 77 -2.35 -26.23 6.33
C GLU A 77 -1.74 -26.50 7.72
N SER A 78 -1.12 -25.50 8.36
CA SER A 78 -0.51 -25.66 9.69
C SER A 78 -1.44 -25.32 10.84
N ASP A 79 -1.02 -25.70 12.06
CA ASP A 79 -1.68 -25.37 13.32
C ASP A 79 -1.33 -23.96 13.85
N ARG A 80 -0.76 -23.09 13.01
CA ARG A 80 -0.41 -21.72 13.40
C ARG A 80 -1.67 -20.88 13.64
N PRO A 81 -1.60 -19.84 14.50
CA PRO A 81 -2.72 -18.93 14.68
C PRO A 81 -3.21 -18.35 13.33
N PRO A 82 -4.52 -18.19 13.14
CA PRO A 82 -5.05 -17.54 11.95
C PRO A 82 -4.63 -16.06 11.93
N VAL A 83 -4.32 -15.54 10.74
CA VAL A 83 -4.01 -14.12 10.55
C VAL A 83 -5.30 -13.30 10.68
N THR A 84 -5.45 -12.53 11.75
CA THR A 84 -6.70 -11.80 12.06
C THR A 84 -6.72 -10.35 11.58
N PHE A 85 -5.63 -9.88 10.94
CA PHE A 85 -5.54 -8.54 10.37
C PHE A 85 -5.28 -8.66 8.87
N ASP A 86 -6.22 -8.16 8.06
CA ASP A 86 -6.10 -8.05 6.61
C ASP A 86 -5.69 -6.62 6.24
N PRO A 87 -4.45 -6.39 5.77
CA PRO A 87 -3.99 -5.04 5.49
C PRO A 87 -4.78 -4.28 4.43
N CYS A 88 -5.49 -4.97 3.52
CA CYS A 88 -6.33 -4.29 2.51
C CYS A 88 -7.70 -3.87 3.05
N LEU A 89 -8.17 -4.49 4.12
CA LEU A 89 -9.52 -4.26 4.63
C LEU A 89 -9.53 -3.53 5.97
N ASP A 90 -8.45 -3.65 6.75
CA ASP A 90 -8.37 -3.18 8.13
C ASP A 90 -7.53 -1.91 8.28
N ILE A 91 -6.89 -1.43 7.21
CA ILE A 91 -6.23 -0.13 7.16
C ILE A 91 -7.17 0.89 6.53
N PRO A 92 -7.67 1.89 7.28
CA PRO A 92 -8.50 2.94 6.70
C PRO A 92 -7.71 3.80 5.71
N ASP A 93 -8.33 4.20 4.60
CA ASP A 93 -7.74 5.12 3.59
C ASP A 93 -7.06 6.35 4.20
N ARG A 94 -7.65 6.94 5.24
CA ARG A 94 -7.07 8.11 5.93
C ARG A 94 -5.68 7.84 6.50
N VAL A 95 -5.43 6.62 6.99
CA VAL A 95 -4.12 6.23 7.53
C VAL A 95 -3.08 6.17 6.42
N LEU A 96 -3.45 5.62 5.26
CA LEU A 96 -2.59 5.56 4.07
C LEU A 96 -2.29 6.97 3.54
N VAL A 97 -3.32 7.82 3.41
CA VAL A 97 -3.19 9.20 2.92
C VAL A 97 -2.32 10.04 3.86
N GLU A 98 -2.51 9.94 5.17
CA GLU A 98 -1.66 10.62 6.16
C GLU A 98 -0.21 10.15 6.11
N ALA A 99 0.03 8.87 5.75
CA ALA A 99 1.35 8.32 5.49
C ALA A 99 1.89 8.59 4.06
N GLY A 100 1.13 9.29 3.22
CA GLY A 100 1.50 9.71 1.87
C GLY A 100 1.27 8.67 0.76
N TYR A 101 0.53 7.61 1.02
CA TYR A 101 0.20 6.56 0.05
C TYR A 101 -1.17 6.79 -0.60
N ASP A 102 -1.37 6.30 -1.83
CA ASP A 102 -2.64 6.37 -2.55
C ASP A 102 -3.46 5.09 -2.31
N PRO A 103 -4.57 5.14 -1.55
CA PRO A 103 -5.42 3.97 -1.33
C PRO A 103 -5.99 3.40 -2.63
N ARG A 104 -6.13 4.20 -3.69
CA ARG A 104 -6.68 3.76 -4.97
C ARG A 104 -5.74 2.88 -5.77
N SER A 105 -4.47 2.80 -5.36
CA SER A 105 -3.44 1.96 -5.96
C SER A 105 -3.35 0.58 -5.30
N GLU A 106 -4.33 0.24 -4.45
CA GLU A 106 -4.40 -1.04 -3.76
C GLU A 106 -4.19 -2.24 -4.68
N GLU A 107 -3.27 -3.11 -4.28
CA GLU A 107 -3.01 -4.38 -4.94
C GLU A 107 -2.86 -5.50 -3.90
N ILE A 108 -3.66 -6.55 -4.06
CA ILE A 108 -3.58 -7.77 -3.24
C ILE A 108 -2.42 -8.63 -3.75
N SER A 109 -1.54 -9.06 -2.85
CA SER A 109 -0.38 -9.92 -3.17
C SER A 109 -0.21 -11.04 -2.15
N ASP A 110 -1.33 -11.69 -1.82
CA ASP A 110 -1.41 -12.74 -0.81
C ASP A 110 -0.57 -13.97 -1.18
N PHE A 111 -0.01 -14.62 -0.16
CA PHE A 111 0.77 -15.84 -0.32
C PHE A 111 0.52 -16.82 0.83
N ALA A 112 0.09 -18.04 0.50
CA ALA A 112 0.10 -19.18 1.42
C ALA A 112 1.14 -20.21 0.94
N ALA A 113 2.01 -20.62 1.85
CA ALA A 113 2.83 -21.82 1.71
C ALA A 113 2.25 -22.95 2.57
N THR A 114 2.82 -24.15 2.48
CA THR A 114 2.38 -25.31 3.28
C THR A 114 2.38 -25.06 4.79
N HIS A 115 3.22 -24.14 5.28
CA HIS A 115 3.47 -23.98 6.73
C HIS A 115 3.30 -22.55 7.25
N TYR A 116 2.84 -21.62 6.42
CA TYR A 116 2.56 -20.24 6.84
C TYR A 116 1.76 -19.50 5.78
N THR A 117 1.09 -18.45 6.22
CA THR A 117 0.30 -17.54 5.39
C THR A 117 0.78 -16.10 5.57
N PHE A 118 0.71 -15.32 4.49
CA PHE A 118 0.81 -13.87 4.50
C PHE A 118 -0.38 -13.26 3.75
N LEU A 119 -1.16 -12.44 4.45
CA LEU A 119 -2.08 -11.49 3.83
C LEU A 119 -1.29 -10.22 3.51
N THR A 120 -1.24 -9.84 2.23
CA THR A 120 -0.42 -8.72 1.77
C THR A 120 -1.26 -7.70 1.01
N CYS A 121 -1.05 -6.44 1.35
CA CYS A 121 -1.53 -5.32 0.55
C CYS A 121 -0.41 -4.38 0.15
N ARG A 122 -0.46 -3.93 -1.10
CA ARG A 122 0.50 -3.00 -1.68
C ARG A 122 -0.19 -1.69 -2.07
N TYR A 123 0.52 -0.58 -1.85
CA TYR A 123 0.09 0.77 -2.23
C TYR A 123 1.25 1.54 -2.85
N GLU A 124 0.98 2.32 -3.88
CA GLU A 124 1.90 3.34 -4.42
C GLU A 124 1.84 4.61 -3.58
N GLY A 125 2.95 5.36 -3.53
CA GLY A 125 3.00 6.68 -2.90
C GLY A 125 3.84 7.67 -3.70
N THR A 126 3.67 8.97 -3.37
CA THR A 126 4.29 10.10 -4.09
C THR A 126 5.01 11.14 -3.21
N LEU A 127 5.36 10.83 -1.94
CA LEU A 127 6.49 11.45 -1.22
C LEU A 127 7.60 11.82 -2.20
N HIS A 128 7.85 13.11 -2.20
CA HIS A 128 8.93 13.73 -2.91
C HIS A 128 10.09 13.91 -1.95
N ILE A 129 11.20 13.23 -2.20
CA ILE A 129 12.48 13.54 -1.56
C ILE A 129 13.27 14.36 -2.59
N PRO A 130 13.50 15.66 -2.34
CA PRO A 130 14.18 16.55 -3.29
C PRO A 130 15.55 15.98 -3.72
N GLY A 131 15.79 15.91 -5.02
CA GLY A 131 17.04 15.39 -5.59
C GLY A 131 17.11 13.86 -5.71
N VAL A 132 16.10 13.13 -5.25
CA VAL A 132 16.17 11.66 -5.15
C VAL A 132 14.99 10.97 -5.85
N LEU A 133 13.73 11.25 -5.51
CA LEU A 133 12.61 10.34 -5.84
C LEU A 133 11.26 11.01 -6.19
N ARG A 134 10.45 10.28 -6.99
CA ARG A 134 9.03 10.59 -7.24
C ARG A 134 8.05 9.49 -6.83
N ARG A 135 8.50 8.23 -6.60
CA ARG A 135 7.62 7.07 -6.34
C ARG A 135 8.24 6.04 -5.39
N TYR A 136 7.41 5.46 -4.53
CA TYR A 136 7.72 4.33 -3.65
C TYR A 136 6.48 3.43 -3.54
N GLY A 137 6.70 2.17 -3.18
CA GLY A 137 5.66 1.25 -2.80
C GLY A 137 5.66 1.02 -1.29
N LEU A 138 4.49 0.88 -0.69
CA LEU A 138 4.27 0.22 0.60
C LEU A 138 3.94 -1.23 0.32
N ASN A 139 4.51 -2.17 1.05
CA ASN A 139 3.89 -3.47 1.24
C ASN A 139 3.63 -3.65 2.72
N VAL A 140 2.39 -3.94 3.07
CA VAL A 140 1.98 -4.32 4.41
C VAL A 140 1.61 -5.80 4.37
N MET A 141 2.29 -6.61 5.19
CA MET A 141 2.12 -8.05 5.23
C MET A 141 1.77 -8.49 6.64
N SER A 142 0.71 -9.25 6.81
CA SER A 142 0.37 -9.90 8.08
C SER A 142 0.52 -11.40 7.92
N GLY A 143 1.40 -11.99 8.72
CA GLY A 143 1.69 -13.41 8.61
C GLY A 143 1.76 -14.12 9.95
N ASN A 144 1.59 -15.44 9.89
CA ASN A 144 1.56 -16.31 11.07
C ASN A 144 2.89 -16.99 11.40
N ILE A 145 3.99 -16.54 10.77
CA ILE A 145 5.32 -16.82 11.28
C ILE A 145 5.53 -16.07 12.60
N THR A 146 6.22 -16.70 13.55
CA THR A 146 6.44 -16.11 14.86
C THR A 146 7.46 -14.97 14.77
N PHE A 147 7.33 -13.99 15.67
CA PHE A 147 8.32 -12.92 15.79
C PHE A 147 9.73 -13.44 16.09
N ALA A 148 9.85 -14.53 16.85
CA ALA A 148 11.13 -15.18 17.12
C ALA A 148 11.78 -15.79 15.86
N GLU A 149 10.99 -16.40 14.97
CA GLU A 149 11.48 -16.89 13.67
C GLU A 149 12.00 -15.72 12.81
N VAL A 150 11.28 -14.60 12.78
CA VAL A 150 11.73 -13.38 12.09
C VAL A 150 13.03 -12.88 12.70
N GLN A 151 13.11 -12.77 14.04
CA GLN A 151 14.28 -12.27 14.75
C GLN A 151 15.54 -13.07 14.41
N VAL A 152 15.44 -14.41 14.33
CA VAL A 152 16.55 -15.26 13.90
C VAL A 152 16.92 -14.99 12.43
N LYS A 153 15.92 -14.89 11.54
CA LYS A 153 16.13 -14.69 10.10
C LYS A 153 16.86 -13.38 9.76
N VAL A 154 16.60 -12.32 10.52
CA VAL A 154 17.07 -10.96 10.19
C VAL A 154 18.09 -10.41 11.20
N ALA A 155 18.63 -11.28 12.05
CA ALA A 155 19.53 -10.91 13.15
C ALA A 155 20.76 -10.11 12.70
N GLU A 156 21.30 -10.39 11.51
CA GLU A 156 22.54 -9.76 11.01
C GLU A 156 22.35 -8.30 10.55
N TYR A 157 21.13 -7.91 10.21
CA TYR A 157 20.83 -6.62 9.57
C TYR A 157 19.60 -5.92 10.15
N SER A 158 19.22 -6.27 11.37
CA SER A 158 18.12 -5.62 12.08
C SER A 158 18.54 -5.02 13.41
N THR A 159 17.77 -4.02 13.83
CA THR A 159 17.93 -3.38 15.13
C THR A 159 16.62 -3.49 15.91
N PRO A 160 16.65 -3.89 17.20
CA PRO A 160 15.45 -3.88 18.04
C PRO A 160 14.92 -2.47 18.24
N ILE A 161 13.61 -2.31 18.07
CA ILE A 161 12.86 -1.08 18.32
C ILE A 161 11.52 -1.41 18.99
N GLU A 162 10.71 -0.40 19.29
CA GLU A 162 9.37 -0.56 19.84
C GLU A 162 8.37 0.26 19.01
N ILE A 163 7.23 -0.36 18.68
CA ILE A 163 6.12 0.32 17.97
C ILE A 163 4.86 0.15 18.81
N ASN A 164 4.29 1.26 19.30
CA ASN A 164 3.07 1.26 20.11
C ASN A 164 3.11 0.26 21.29
N GLY A 165 4.25 0.13 21.99
CA GLY A 165 4.43 -0.82 23.09
C GLY A 165 4.65 -2.28 22.67
N ARG A 166 4.73 -2.56 21.37
CA ARG A 166 5.01 -3.90 20.81
C ARG A 166 6.47 -4.02 20.44
N ARG A 167 7.06 -5.19 20.69
CA ARG A 167 8.43 -5.50 20.22
C ARG A 167 8.47 -5.43 18.71
N ALA A 168 9.51 -4.81 18.18
CA ALA A 168 9.69 -4.68 16.75
C ALA A 168 11.17 -4.75 16.34
N LEU A 169 11.40 -4.99 15.05
CA LEU A 169 12.72 -5.01 14.42
C LEU A 169 12.71 -4.08 13.22
N LEU A 170 13.64 -3.12 13.19
CA LEU A 170 13.92 -2.31 12.01
C LEU A 170 14.99 -3.02 11.17
N GLU A 171 14.61 -3.48 9.97
CA GLU A 171 15.49 -4.14 9.01
C GLU A 171 16.15 -3.14 8.06
N ARG A 172 17.46 -3.31 7.90
CA ARG A 172 18.35 -2.55 7.02
C ARG A 172 19.25 -3.54 6.29
N ASP A 173 18.66 -4.33 5.41
CA ASP A 173 19.35 -5.39 4.66
C ASP A 173 20.26 -4.77 3.57
N PRO A 174 21.60 -4.87 3.67
CA PRO A 174 22.50 -4.32 2.65
C PRO A 174 22.36 -5.02 1.29
N GLY A 175 21.85 -6.26 1.25
CA GLY A 175 21.52 -6.98 0.02
C GLY A 175 20.23 -6.49 -0.66
N ARG A 176 19.44 -5.65 0.02
CA ARG A 176 18.22 -5.02 -0.50
C ARG A 176 18.30 -3.51 -0.36
N SER A 177 19.22 -2.91 -1.08
CA SER A 177 19.49 -1.46 -1.06
C SER A 177 18.30 -0.57 -1.47
N TRP A 178 17.22 -1.15 -1.99
CA TRP A 178 16.00 -0.43 -2.38
C TRP A 178 14.80 -0.75 -1.49
N SER A 179 15.03 -1.18 -0.25
CA SER A 179 13.94 -1.38 0.69
C SER A 179 14.34 -1.14 2.14
N CYS A 180 13.35 -0.76 2.95
CA CYS A 180 13.44 -0.78 4.40
C CYS A 180 12.18 -1.46 4.95
N ALA A 181 12.28 -2.15 6.08
CA ALA A 181 11.14 -2.82 6.68
C ALA A 181 11.13 -2.71 8.20
N VAL A 182 9.93 -2.69 8.77
CA VAL A 182 9.69 -2.83 10.21
C VAL A 182 8.82 -4.06 10.44
N ASN A 183 9.24 -4.93 11.34
CA ASN A 183 8.52 -6.12 11.75
C ASN A 183 8.01 -5.90 13.15
N VAL A 184 6.70 -5.98 13.36
CA VAL A 184 6.04 -5.77 14.64
C VAL A 184 5.46 -7.09 15.12
N GLU A 185 5.71 -7.43 16.38
CA GLU A 185 5.12 -8.60 17.01
C GLU A 185 3.59 -8.45 17.15
N THR A 186 2.86 -9.50 16.75
CA THR A 186 1.41 -9.59 16.90
C THR A 186 1.01 -10.91 17.55
N SER A 187 -0.24 -11.01 18.00
CA SER A 187 -0.79 -12.26 18.58
C SER A 187 -0.91 -13.39 17.56
N PHE A 188 -1.05 -13.06 16.27
CA PHE A 188 -1.10 -14.03 15.18
C PHE A 188 0.27 -14.37 14.60
N GLY A 189 1.31 -13.57 14.86
CA GLY A 189 2.66 -13.78 14.34
C GLY A 189 3.43 -12.46 14.19
N VAL A 190 3.42 -11.91 12.97
CA VAL A 190 4.13 -10.67 12.63
C VAL A 190 3.34 -9.79 11.67
N LEU A 191 3.41 -8.48 11.89
CA LEU A 191 3.06 -7.44 10.92
C LEU A 191 4.36 -6.88 10.33
N ILE A 192 4.54 -6.97 9.02
CA ILE A 192 5.71 -6.45 8.30
C ILE A 192 5.25 -5.25 7.47
N VAL A 193 5.82 -4.09 7.74
CA VAL A 193 5.60 -2.87 6.97
C VAL A 193 6.91 -2.57 6.24
N SER A 194 6.91 -2.74 4.92
CA SER A 194 8.08 -2.48 4.08
C SER A 194 7.82 -1.35 3.11
N ARG A 195 8.83 -0.51 2.91
CA ARG A 195 8.86 0.46 1.84
C ARG A 195 9.84 -0.02 0.78
N VAL A 196 9.38 -0.09 -0.45
CA VAL A 196 10.20 -0.46 -1.61
C VAL A 196 10.36 0.75 -2.51
N TYR A 197 11.58 0.96 -2.95
CA TYR A 197 11.99 2.10 -3.76
C TYR A 197 12.08 1.68 -5.22
N HIS A 198 11.46 2.47 -6.10
CA HIS A 198 11.48 2.29 -7.55
C HIS A 198 12.28 3.43 -8.18
N PRO A 199 13.61 3.34 -8.20
CA PRO A 199 14.45 4.43 -8.68
C PRO A 199 14.21 4.74 -10.16
N ASP A 200 14.04 6.01 -10.50
CA ASP A 200 14.03 6.47 -11.90
C ASP A 200 15.45 6.51 -12.51
N GLN A 201 16.50 6.48 -11.65
CA GLN A 201 17.92 6.46 -12.01
C GLN A 201 18.72 5.59 -11.03
N SER A 202 19.81 4.97 -11.47
CA SER A 202 20.62 4.02 -10.69
C SER A 202 21.43 4.62 -9.53
N ALA A 203 21.16 5.86 -9.12
CA ALA A 203 21.88 6.48 -8.00
C ALA A 203 21.44 5.82 -6.69
N GLU A 204 22.38 5.18 -5.99
CA GLU A 204 22.14 4.61 -4.68
C GLU A 204 21.71 5.71 -3.71
N VAL A 205 20.60 5.45 -3.00
CA VAL A 205 20.11 6.32 -1.94
C VAL A 205 20.63 5.78 -0.60
N PRO A 206 21.16 6.62 0.29
CA PRO A 206 21.58 6.19 1.63
C PRO A 206 20.44 5.46 2.38
N GLN A 207 20.74 4.31 3.01
CA GLN A 207 19.71 3.48 3.65
C GLN A 207 18.97 4.17 4.79
N ASP A 208 19.59 5.13 5.47
CA ASP A 208 18.97 5.95 6.50
C ASP A 208 17.88 6.85 5.92
N GLU A 209 18.12 7.46 4.75
CA GLU A 209 17.08 8.20 4.01
C GLU A 209 15.96 7.25 3.54
N LEU A 210 16.31 6.01 3.19
CA LEU A 210 15.35 4.97 2.82
C LEU A 210 14.51 4.43 4.00
N CYS A 211 14.95 4.61 5.24
CA CYS A 211 14.15 4.25 6.40
C CYS A 211 13.41 5.44 7.01
N ALA A 212 13.64 6.66 6.50
CA ALA A 212 13.04 7.86 7.08
C ALA A 212 11.50 7.78 7.09
N GLY A 213 10.92 7.94 8.29
CA GLY A 213 9.47 7.94 8.50
C GLY A 213 8.78 6.57 8.39
N ILE A 214 9.52 5.46 8.19
CA ILE A 214 8.89 4.14 8.13
C ILE A 214 8.34 3.71 9.50
N GLU A 215 9.00 4.11 10.60
CA GLU A 215 8.52 3.85 11.96
C GLU A 215 7.19 4.57 12.25
N ASP A 216 7.04 5.84 11.82
CA ASP A 216 5.76 6.58 11.93
C ASP A 216 4.66 5.92 11.09
N THR A 217 4.97 5.54 9.84
CA THR A 217 4.04 4.80 8.98
C THR A 217 3.59 3.51 9.66
N THR A 218 4.55 2.77 10.22
CA THR A 218 4.29 1.51 10.91
C THR A 218 3.48 1.72 12.19
N SER A 219 3.75 2.77 12.95
CA SER A 219 2.98 3.15 14.14
C SER A 219 1.51 3.41 13.81
N ARG A 220 1.22 4.14 12.73
CA ARG A 220 -0.17 4.44 12.31
C ARG A 220 -0.93 3.18 11.90
N ILE A 221 -0.27 2.28 11.17
CA ILE A 221 -0.84 1.00 10.73
C ILE A 221 -1.03 0.06 11.93
N ALA A 222 0.00 -0.08 12.77
CA ALA A 222 -0.05 -0.95 13.95
C ALA A 222 -1.09 -0.49 14.98
N ALA A 223 -1.47 0.79 14.97
CA ALA A 223 -2.59 1.29 15.78
C ALA A 223 -3.96 0.75 15.35
N GLN A 224 -4.07 0.13 14.17
CA GLN A 224 -5.28 -0.55 13.70
C GLN A 224 -5.34 -2.02 14.11
N LEU A 225 -4.27 -2.56 14.70
CA LEU A 225 -4.29 -3.93 15.24
C LEU A 225 -5.28 -4.00 16.40
N ALA A 226 -6.07 -5.07 16.46
CA ALA A 226 -6.85 -5.37 17.64
C ALA A 226 -5.92 -5.54 18.86
N ASN A 227 -6.35 -5.00 20.00
CA ASN A 227 -5.66 -5.19 21.28
C ASN A 227 -5.87 -6.61 21.80
#